data_AF-A0A6G1R6B3-F1
#
_entry.id   AF-A0A6G1R6B3-F1
#
_cell.length_a   1.000
_cell.length_b   1.000
_cell.length_c   1.000
_cell.angle_alpha   90.00
_cell.angle_beta   90.00
_cell.angle_gamma   90.00
#
_symmetry.space_group_name_H-M   'P 1'
#
loop_
_entity.id
_entity.type
_entity.pdbx_description
1 polymer ?
#
loop_
_entity_poly.entity_id
_entity_poly.type
_entity_poly.pdbx_seq_one_letter_code
_entity_poly.pdbx_strand_id
1 'polypeptide(L)'
;RSQLVQTTLDQFIPYKGWKLYFSEAYADKSPFVLKTQAFEKFFMQRIELYDKDEIERKGSILVDYKELIQDRELTKSIPNLSTELRDMPQKILHCMGLAIHQVLTKDLERHAAELQAEEGLPLDGEPIINVPLIHA
;
A
#
# COMPACT_ATOMS: atom_id res chain seq x y z
N ARG A 1 -32.08 -33.70 -4.72
CA ARG A 1 -31.21 -32.82 -5.53
C ARG A 1 -30.54 -31.86 -4.56
N SER A 2 -29.29 -32.13 -4.19
CA SER A 2 -28.52 -31.28 -3.28
C SER A 2 -28.00 -30.08 -4.06
N GLN A 3 -28.37 -28.87 -3.66
CA GLN A 3 -27.77 -27.65 -4.19
C GLN A 3 -26.35 -27.54 -3.63
N LEU A 4 -25.36 -27.65 -4.51
CA LEU A 4 -23.98 -27.25 -4.21
C LEU A 4 -23.97 -25.74 -4.09
N VAL A 5 -23.94 -25.24 -2.86
CA VAL A 5 -23.63 -23.83 -2.58
C VAL A 5 -22.14 -23.66 -2.84
N GLN A 6 -21.81 -23.10 -3.99
CA GLN A 6 -20.44 -22.71 -4.32
C GLN A 6 -20.08 -21.52 -3.43
N THR A 7 -19.43 -21.78 -2.30
CA THR A 7 -18.83 -20.75 -1.46
C THR A 7 -17.51 -20.38 -2.13
N THR A 8 -17.48 -19.28 -2.88
CA THR A 8 -16.21 -18.61 -3.16
C THR A 8 -15.68 -18.19 -1.79
N LEU A 9 -14.64 -18.86 -1.29
CA LEU A 9 -13.81 -18.28 -0.25
C LEU A 9 -13.28 -16.97 -0.87
N ASP A 10 -13.96 -15.85 -0.61
CA ASP A 10 -13.39 -14.54 -0.88
C ASP A 10 -12.09 -14.50 -0.09
N GLN A 11 -10.99 -14.74 -0.79
CA GLN A 11 -9.68 -14.78 -0.20
C GLN A 11 -9.45 -13.39 0.37
N PHE A 12 -9.40 -13.26 1.70
CA PHE A 12 -9.19 -11.97 2.35
C PHE A 12 -7.88 -11.37 1.85
N ILE A 13 -7.97 -10.24 1.14
CA ILE A 13 -6.81 -9.49 0.66
C ILE A 13 -6.66 -8.29 1.61
N PRO A 14 -5.61 -8.25 2.46
CA PRO A 14 -5.41 -7.15 3.42
C PRO A 14 -4.96 -5.84 2.75
N TYR A 15 -4.85 -5.83 1.42
CA TYR A 15 -4.38 -4.73 0.60
C TYR A 15 -5.51 -4.18 -0.28
N LYS A 16 -6.12 -3.05 0.11
CA LYS A 16 -7.26 -2.46 -0.62
C LYS A 16 -6.90 -2.14 -2.09
N GLY A 17 -5.65 -1.76 -2.35
CA GLY A 17 -5.12 -1.47 -3.69
C GLY A 17 -4.55 -2.64 -4.48
N TRP A 18 -4.58 -3.90 -3.99
CA TRP A 18 -3.81 -5.02 -4.59
C TRP A 18 -4.00 -5.16 -6.11
N LYS A 19 -5.25 -5.11 -6.58
CA LYS A 19 -5.60 -5.30 -7.99
C LYS A 19 -5.15 -4.16 -8.92
N LEU A 20 -4.76 -3.01 -8.37
CA LEU A 20 -4.19 -1.91 -9.14
C LEU A 20 -2.72 -2.17 -9.52
N TYR A 21 -2.01 -2.99 -8.74
CA TYR A 21 -0.57 -3.21 -8.90
C TYR A 21 -0.22 -4.65 -9.31
N PHE A 22 -1.06 -5.62 -8.96
CA PHE A 22 -0.80 -7.03 -9.22
C PHE A 22 -2.02 -7.70 -9.87
N SER A 23 -1.77 -8.37 -11.00
CA SER A 23 -2.75 -9.27 -11.63
C SER A 23 -2.79 -10.64 -10.95
N GLU A 24 -1.72 -11.00 -10.23
CA GLU A 24 -1.57 -12.26 -9.51
C GLU A 24 -2.55 -12.36 -8.32
N ALA A 25 -2.86 -13.60 -7.92
CA ALA A 25 -3.62 -13.84 -6.69
C ALA A 25 -2.78 -13.42 -5.47
N TYR A 26 -3.45 -12.89 -4.44
CA TYR A 26 -2.78 -12.55 -3.20
C TYR A 26 -2.22 -13.82 -2.53
N ALA A 27 -0.98 -13.73 -2.08
CA ALA A 27 -0.35 -14.77 -1.28
C ALA A 27 0.50 -14.12 -0.19
N ASP A 28 0.07 -14.32 1.05
CA ASP A 28 0.57 -13.67 2.28
C ASP A 28 2.10 -13.71 2.44
N LYS A 29 2.74 -14.77 1.95
CA LYS A 29 4.19 -14.99 2.06
C LYS A 29 4.92 -14.92 0.71
N SER A 30 4.28 -14.33 -0.30
CA SER A 30 4.95 -14.11 -1.57
C SER A 30 6.10 -13.10 -1.41
N PRO A 31 7.18 -13.22 -2.22
CA PRO A 31 8.28 -12.27 -2.18
C PRO A 31 7.84 -10.81 -2.37
N PHE A 32 6.80 -10.56 -3.16
CA PHE A 32 6.28 -9.22 -3.40
C PHE A 32 5.51 -8.68 -2.19
N VAL A 33 4.72 -9.51 -1.49
CA VAL A 33 4.06 -9.06 -0.25
C VAL A 33 5.09 -8.69 0.82
N LEU A 34 6.12 -9.52 1.02
CA LEU A 34 7.18 -9.22 1.99
C LEU A 34 7.93 -7.91 1.67
N LYS A 35 8.14 -7.63 0.38
CA LYS A 35 8.72 -6.36 -0.09
C LYS A 35 7.78 -5.19 0.14
N THR A 36 6.50 -5.32 -0.22
CA THR A 36 5.46 -4.31 0.03
C THR A 36 5.42 -3.95 1.51
N GLN A 37 5.43 -4.94 2.41
CA GLN A 37 5.46 -4.71 3.86
C GLN A 37 6.72 -3.96 4.33
N ALA A 38 7.87 -4.20 3.70
CA ALA A 38 9.09 -3.46 4.01
C ALA A 38 9.00 -2.00 3.54
N PHE A 39 8.47 -1.77 2.33
CA PHE A 39 8.20 -0.41 1.84
C PHE A 39 7.11 0.31 2.64
N GLU A 40 6.08 -0.38 3.13
CA GLU A 40 5.06 0.23 4.00
C GLU A 40 5.69 0.84 5.24
N LYS A 41 6.61 0.12 5.90
CA LYS A 41 7.34 0.65 7.07
C LYS A 41 8.15 1.89 6.71
N PHE A 42 8.83 1.86 5.56
CA PHE A 42 9.60 2.98 5.05
C PHE A 42 8.73 4.22 4.81
N PHE A 43 7.58 4.07 4.15
CA PHE A 43 6.67 5.17 3.84
C PHE A 43 5.88 5.65 5.05
N MET A 44 5.48 4.76 5.96
CA MET A 44 4.75 5.11 7.18
C MET A 44 5.55 6.09 8.06
N GLN A 45 6.88 5.95 8.12
CA GLN A 45 7.76 6.88 8.83
C GLN A 45 7.86 8.27 8.17
N ARG A 46 7.39 8.40 6.92
CA ARG A 46 7.56 9.57 6.06
C ARG A 46 6.23 10.12 5.54
N ILE A 47 5.10 9.58 5.98
CA ILE A 47 3.78 9.89 5.41
C ILE A 47 3.42 11.37 5.52
N GLU A 48 3.82 12.00 6.62
CA GLU A 48 3.62 13.43 6.89
C GLU A 48 4.45 14.36 5.98
N LEU A 49 5.46 13.82 5.28
CA LEU A 49 6.28 14.60 4.34
C LEU A 49 5.65 14.67 2.94
N TYR A 50 4.63 13.86 2.68
CA TYR A 50 3.96 13.80 1.39
C TYR A 50 2.75 14.75 1.34
N ASP A 51 2.67 15.55 0.28
CA ASP A 51 1.49 16.35 -0.04
C ASP A 51 0.39 15.43 -0.61
N LYS A 52 -0.62 15.17 0.22
CA LYS A 52 -1.74 14.27 -0.10
C LYS A 52 -2.61 14.80 -1.25
N ASP A 53 -2.78 16.13 -1.34
CA ASP A 53 -3.55 16.76 -2.42
C ASP A 53 -2.79 16.66 -3.76
N GLU A 54 -1.47 16.82 -3.71
CA GLU A 54 -0.62 16.62 -4.88
C GLU A 54 -0.67 15.17 -5.36
N ILE A 55 -0.63 14.20 -4.44
CA ILE A 55 -0.76 12.77 -4.75
C ILE A 55 -2.12 12.46 -5.37
N GLU A 56 -3.21 12.99 -4.82
CA GLU A 56 -4.55 12.79 -5.38
C GLU A 56 -4.62 13.30 -6.82
N ARG A 57 -4.10 14.52 -7.06
CA ARG A 57 -4.14 15.16 -8.38
C ARG A 57 -3.22 14.48 -9.41
N LYS A 58 -2.01 14.06 -9.00
CA LYS A 58 -0.99 13.54 -9.92
C LYS A 58 -0.94 12.02 -10.00
N GLY A 59 -1.48 11.30 -9.02
CA GLY A 59 -1.35 9.86 -8.90
C GLY A 59 0.10 9.39 -8.83
N SER A 60 1.01 10.18 -8.25
CA SER A 60 2.44 9.84 -8.17
C SER A 60 3.11 10.45 -6.95
N ILE A 61 4.22 9.84 -6.54
CA ILE A 61 5.11 10.34 -5.50
C ILE A 61 6.53 10.47 -6.02
N LEU A 62 7.33 11.32 -5.37
CA LEU A 62 8.77 11.32 -5.56
C LEU A 62 9.44 10.50 -4.46
N VAL A 63 10.33 9.61 -4.86
CA VAL A 63 11.16 8.81 -3.95
C VAL A 63 12.62 9.06 -4.26
N ASP A 64 13.37 9.55 -3.28
CA ASP A 64 14.81 9.72 -3.43
C ASP A 64 15.48 8.34 -3.45
N TYR A 65 16.11 8.02 -4.59
CA TYR A 65 16.77 6.73 -4.80
C TYR A 65 17.88 6.49 -3.77
N LYS A 66 18.66 7.52 -3.44
CA LYS A 66 19.80 7.41 -2.54
C LYS A 66 19.32 7.14 -1.12
N GLU A 67 18.29 7.84 -0.65
CA GLU A 67 17.67 7.57 0.65
C GLU A 67 17.10 6.15 0.70
N LEU A 68 16.42 5.73 -0.37
CA LEU A 68 15.83 4.40 -0.47
C LEU A 68 16.88 3.29 -0.32
N ILE A 69 17.99 3.35 -1.06
CA ILE A 69 19.02 2.29 -1.00
C ILE A 69 19.94 2.40 0.24
N GLN A 70 19.88 3.50 0.99
CA GLN A 70 20.67 3.72 2.20
C GLN A 70 19.89 3.50 3.49
N ASP A 71 18.56 3.33 3.40
CA ASP A 71 17.72 3.06 4.56
C ASP A 71 18.09 1.73 5.22
N ARG A 72 18.42 1.77 6.52
CA ARG A 72 18.96 0.62 7.25
C ARG A 72 17.93 -0.50 7.42
N GLU A 73 16.66 -0.15 7.64
CA GLU A 73 15.60 -1.15 7.82
C GLU A 73 15.27 -1.79 6.48
N LEU A 74 15.17 -0.97 5.43
CA LEU A 74 14.85 -1.45 4.10
C LEU A 74 15.97 -2.32 3.51
N THR A 75 17.24 -1.94 3.68
CA THR A 75 18.39 -2.76 3.24
C THR A 75 18.53 -4.05 4.03
N LYS A 76 18.06 -4.10 5.28
CA LYS A 76 18.01 -5.36 6.04
C LYS A 76 16.91 -6.30 5.50
N SER A 77 15.76 -5.75 5.13
CA SER A 77 14.63 -6.52 4.59
C SER A 77 14.78 -6.88 3.11
N ILE A 78 15.43 -6.03 2.32
CA ILE A 78 15.66 -6.18 0.88
C ILE A 78 17.14 -5.89 0.57
N PRO A 79 18.06 -6.81 0.90
CA PRO A 79 19.51 -6.57 0.80
C PRO A 79 20.01 -6.19 -0.60
N ASN A 80 19.34 -6.67 -1.65
CA ASN A 80 19.74 -6.45 -3.04
C ASN A 80 18.86 -5.43 -3.75
N LEU A 81 18.22 -4.50 -3.03
CA LEU A 81 17.23 -3.58 -3.61
C LEU A 81 17.72 -2.83 -4.85
N SER A 82 18.97 -2.34 -4.86
CA SER A 82 19.55 -1.66 -6.02
C SER A 82 19.62 -2.58 -7.26
N THR A 83 19.96 -3.86 -7.06
CA THR A 83 19.98 -4.85 -8.14
C THR A 83 18.56 -5.23 -8.57
N GLU A 84 17.64 -5.42 -7.63
CA GLU A 84 16.25 -5.74 -7.96
C GLU A 84 15.53 -4.60 -8.70
N LEU A 85 15.82 -3.33 -8.35
CA LEU A 85 15.31 -2.16 -9.07
C LEU A 85 15.81 -2.11 -10.51
N ARG A 86 17.06 -2.54 -10.76
CA ARG A 86 17.62 -2.61 -12.12
C ARG A 86 17.05 -3.78 -12.91
N ASP A 87 16.95 -4.94 -12.28
CA ASP A 87 16.65 -6.20 -12.98
C ASP A 87 15.12 -6.40 -13.14
N MET A 88 14.32 -5.91 -12.19
CA MET A 88 12.85 -6.03 -12.17
C MET A 88 12.16 -4.71 -11.76
N PRO A 89 12.44 -3.57 -12.43
CA PRO A 89 11.97 -2.25 -12.01
C PRO A 89 10.45 -2.20 -11.80
N GLN A 90 9.68 -2.72 -12.74
CA GLN A 90 8.21 -2.68 -12.71
C GLN A 90 7.65 -3.38 -11.47
N LYS A 91 8.15 -4.56 -11.12
CA LYS A 91 7.67 -5.31 -9.94
C LYS A 91 8.03 -4.60 -8.64
N ILE A 92 9.20 -3.99 -8.56
CA ILE A 92 9.60 -3.22 -7.38
C ILE A 92 8.78 -1.94 -7.25
N LEU A 93 8.59 -1.20 -8.34
CA LEU A 93 7.74 -0.01 -8.37
C LEU A 93 6.28 -0.33 -8.02
N HIS A 94 5.77 -1.49 -8.44
CA HIS A 94 4.44 -1.98 -8.03
C HIS A 94 4.37 -2.29 -6.53
N CYS A 95 5.42 -2.88 -5.94
CA CYS A 95 5.48 -3.07 -4.48
C CYS A 95 5.49 -1.72 -3.75
N MET A 96 6.24 -0.74 -4.26
CA MET A 96 6.32 0.60 -3.68
C MET A 96 4.98 1.36 -3.80
N GLY A 97 4.39 1.35 -4.99
CA GLY A 97 3.08 1.97 -5.26
C GLY A 97 1.99 1.37 -4.37
N LEU A 98 1.95 0.04 -4.24
CA LEU A 98 1.00 -0.62 -3.34
C LEU A 98 1.26 -0.24 -1.87
N ALA A 99 2.53 -0.16 -1.47
CA ALA A 99 2.87 0.20 -0.10
C ALA A 99 2.42 1.62 0.26
N ILE A 100 2.75 2.62 -0.56
CA ILE A 100 2.31 4.00 -0.30
C ILE A 100 0.78 4.13 -0.38
N HIS A 101 0.14 3.45 -1.34
CA HIS A 101 -1.31 3.40 -1.42
C HIS A 101 -1.89 2.88 -0.09
N GLN A 102 -1.37 1.77 0.42
CA GLN A 102 -1.85 1.18 1.67
C GLN A 102 -1.61 2.10 2.89
N VAL A 103 -0.47 2.79 2.94
CA VAL A 103 -0.15 3.75 4.01
C VAL A 103 -1.11 4.94 3.95
N LEU A 104 -1.32 5.55 2.78
CA LEU A 104 -2.25 6.66 2.60
C LEU A 104 -3.68 6.28 2.93
N THR A 105 -4.13 5.10 2.50
CA THR A 105 -5.48 4.60 2.82
C THR A 105 -5.68 4.54 4.33
N LYS A 106 -4.77 3.89 5.07
CA LYS A 106 -4.85 3.78 6.54
C LYS A 106 -4.74 5.13 7.22
N ASP A 107 -3.93 6.02 6.66
CA ASP A 107 -3.74 7.37 7.18
C ASP A 107 -5.03 8.18 7.08
N LEU A 108 -5.65 8.22 5.90
CA LEU A 108 -6.91 8.92 5.66
C LEU A 108 -8.07 8.30 6.43
N GLU A 109 -8.12 6.97 6.55
CA GLU A 109 -9.13 6.27 7.36
C GLU A 109 -9.05 6.68 8.83
N ARG A 110 -7.83 6.78 9.38
CA ARG A 110 -7.60 7.24 10.75
C ARG A 110 -8.09 8.68 10.95
N HIS A 111 -7.71 9.60 10.06
CA HIS A 111 -8.15 11.01 10.14
C HIS A 111 -9.67 11.13 10.00
N ALA A 112 -10.29 10.35 9.10
CA ALA A 112 -11.75 10.35 8.95
C ALA A 112 -12.47 9.85 10.20
N ALA A 113 -11.94 8.80 10.86
CA ALA A 113 -12.49 8.30 12.12
C ALA A 113 -12.33 9.32 13.27
N GLU A 114 -11.19 10.02 13.34
CA GLU A 114 -10.96 11.10 14.30
C GLU A 114 -11.98 12.25 14.11
N LEU A 115 -12.20 12.69 12.88
CA LEU A 115 -13.20 13.73 12.56
C LEU A 115 -14.62 13.31 12.91
N GLN A 116 -15.03 12.07 12.60
CA GLN A 116 -16.36 11.57 12.97
C GLN A 116 -16.58 11.57 14.48
N ALA A 117 -15.54 11.20 15.24
CA ALA A 117 -15.59 11.21 16.70
C ALA A 117 -15.72 12.64 17.27
N GLU A 118 -15.01 13.61 16.69
CA GLU A 118 -15.11 15.03 17.06
C GLU A 118 -16.50 15.61 16.76
N GLU A 119 -17.10 15.24 15.63
CA GLU A 119 -18.43 15.69 15.22
C GLU A 119 -19.58 14.95 15.94
N GLY A 120 -19.27 13.93 16.75
CA GLY A 120 -20.25 13.12 17.45
C GLY A 120 -21.15 12.29 16.53
N LEU A 121 -20.68 12.02 15.30
CA LEU A 121 -21.40 11.21 14.32
C LEU A 121 -21.33 9.72 14.69
N PRO A 122 -22.39 8.94 14.41
CA PRO A 122 -22.34 7.50 14.59
C PRO A 122 -21.28 6.88 13.65
N LEU A 123 -20.44 6.00 14.20
CA LEU A 123 -19.45 5.22 13.46
C LEU A 123 -20.13 4.09 12.67
N ASP A 124 -20.97 4.44 11.70
CA ASP A 124 -21.66 3.49 10.83
C ASP A 124 -20.71 2.95 9.74
N GLY A 125 -19.71 2.16 10.18
CA GLY A 125 -18.78 1.42 9.31
C GLY A 125 -17.43 2.10 9.08
N GLU A 126 -16.53 1.40 8.36
CA GLU A 126 -15.23 1.97 7.95
C GLU A 126 -15.45 3.12 6.95
N PRO A 127 -14.73 4.26 7.10
CA PRO A 127 -14.83 5.35 6.15
C PRO A 127 -14.40 4.89 4.75
N ILE A 128 -15.19 5.25 3.73
CA ILE A 128 -14.89 4.92 2.34
C ILE A 128 -13.81 5.90 1.84
N ILE A 129 -12.55 5.44 1.84
CA ILE A 129 -11.43 6.18 1.29
C ILE A 129 -11.09 5.63 -0.11
N ASN A 130 -11.02 6.52 -1.10
CA ASN A 130 -10.56 6.19 -2.44
C ASN A 130 -9.17 6.79 -2.66
N VAL A 131 -8.15 5.94 -2.77
CA VAL A 131 -6.78 6.35 -3.10
C VAL A 131 -6.52 5.98 -4.57
N PRO A 132 -5.97 6.90 -5.39
CA PRO A 132 -5.68 6.59 -6.78
C PRO A 132 -4.61 5.50 -6.93
N LEU A 133 -4.43 5.02 -8.17
CA LEU A 133 -3.19 4.33 -8.52
C LEU A 133 -2.02 5.31 -8.33
N ILE A 134 -0.98 4.88 -7.62
CA ILE A 134 0.19 5.70 -7.33
C ILE A 134 1.39 5.15 -8.09
N HIS A 135 1.90 5.97 -8.99
CA HIS A 135 3.17 5.75 -9.65
C HIS A 135 4.30 6.26 -8.75
N ALA A 136 5.06 5.32 -8.20
CA ALA A 136 6.25 5.60 -7.40
C ALA A 136 7.52 5.67 -8.27
#